data_AF-A0A7V1JJ08-F1
#
_entry.id   AF-A0A7V1JJ08-F1
#
_cell.length_a   1.000
_cell.length_b   1.000
_cell.length_c   1.000
_cell.angle_alpha   90.00
_cell.angle_beta   90.00
_cell.angle_gamma   90.00
#
_symmetry.space_group_name_H-M   'P 1'
#
loop_
_entity.id
_entity.type
_entity.pdbx_description
1 polymer ?
#
loop_
_entity_poly.entity_id
_entity_poly.type
_entity_poly.pdbx_seq_one_letter_code
_entity_poly.pdbx_strand_id
1 'polypeptide(L)'
;MRLTGLTEEVSETLERALPVVGERLALAGAPLRVTEVATKAGQHPWAGRADYANLVQRYTLAPGRRPQGVTLRFASPTLFRSGGRDLPLPLPSLVFDGHLRKWNVFSPLTLPEEAKRYAEECVALGRFKLRSHLVSFERGSKGTHVGFTGEACFRFLVSDAYWTRMMLLLAGYAFWAGTGYRT
;
A
#
# COMPACT_ATOMS: atom_id res chain seq x y z
N MET A 1 14.66 7.92 -3.15
CA MET A 1 14.12 6.67 -3.74
C MET A 1 13.59 5.81 -2.61
N ARG A 2 12.55 4.99 -2.84
CA ARG A 2 12.02 4.04 -1.85
C ARG A 2 11.95 2.66 -2.48
N LEU A 3 12.50 1.66 -1.79
CA LEU A 3 12.42 0.25 -2.15
C LEU A 3 11.77 -0.50 -0.97
N THR A 4 10.93 -1.48 -1.25
CA THR A 4 10.26 -2.29 -0.22
C THR A 4 10.39 -3.77 -0.59
N GLY A 5 10.91 -4.58 0.32
CA GLY A 5 10.84 -6.05 0.23
C GLY A 5 9.59 -6.55 0.96
N LEU A 6 8.87 -7.50 0.35
CA LEU A 6 7.68 -8.13 0.95
C LEU A 6 7.94 -9.57 1.43
N THR A 7 9.13 -10.09 1.14
CA THR A 7 9.65 -11.36 1.64
C THR A 7 10.96 -11.11 2.38
N GLU A 8 11.34 -12.06 3.24
CA GLU A 8 12.60 -12.02 3.98
C GLU A 8 13.81 -11.99 3.04
N GLU A 9 13.89 -12.93 2.10
CA GLU A 9 14.97 -13.04 1.11
C GLU A 9 15.21 -11.74 0.33
N VAL A 10 14.14 -11.10 -0.15
CA VAL A 10 14.26 -9.83 -0.89
C VAL A 10 14.69 -8.71 0.04
N SER A 11 14.18 -8.68 1.28
CA SER A 11 14.56 -7.66 2.27
C SER A 11 16.03 -7.76 2.65
N GLU A 12 16.55 -8.96 2.91
CA GLU A 12 17.97 -9.20 3.19
C GLU A 12 18.87 -8.83 2.00
N THR A 13 18.40 -9.11 0.78
CA THR A 13 19.13 -8.76 -0.44
C THR A 13 19.18 -7.24 -0.63
N LEU A 14 18.06 -6.54 -0.41
CA LEU A 14 18.02 -5.07 -0.42
C LEU A 14 18.94 -4.47 0.64
N GLU A 15 18.99 -5.05 1.84
CA GLU A 15 19.86 -4.59 2.92
C GLU A 15 21.36 -4.75 2.60
N ARG A 16 21.73 -5.88 1.98
CA ARG A 16 23.11 -6.11 1.50
C ARG A 16 23.51 -5.21 0.33
N ALA A 17 22.54 -4.77 -0.47
CA ALA A 17 22.75 -3.92 -1.64
C ALA A 17 22.56 -2.42 -1.35
N LEU A 18 22.49 -2.00 -0.09
CA LEU A 18 22.35 -0.58 0.25
C LEU A 18 23.60 0.19 -0.21
N PRO A 19 23.42 1.32 -0.91
CA PRO A 19 24.53 2.11 -1.39
C PRO A 19 25.20 2.85 -0.23
N VAL A 20 26.46 3.23 -0.43
CA VAL A 20 27.20 4.02 0.56
C VAL A 20 26.79 5.49 0.45
N VAL A 21 26.69 6.20 1.58
CA VAL A 21 26.47 7.65 1.56
C VAL A 21 27.62 8.33 0.81
N GLY A 22 27.28 9.18 -0.16
CA GLY A 22 28.21 9.84 -1.05
C GLY A 22 28.40 9.15 -2.40
N GLU A 23 27.98 7.89 -2.54
CA GLU A 23 28.03 7.14 -3.79
C GLU A 23 27.16 7.80 -4.88
N ARG A 24 27.57 7.64 -6.14
CA ARG A 24 26.82 8.11 -7.31
C ARG A 24 26.08 6.94 -7.95
N LEU A 25 24.79 7.11 -8.14
CA LEU A 25 23.90 6.15 -8.80
C LEU A 25 23.34 6.77 -10.08
N ALA A 26 23.04 5.96 -11.08
CA ALA A 26 22.31 6.41 -12.28
C ALA A 26 20.90 5.85 -12.26
N LEU A 27 19.88 6.72 -12.33
CA LEU A 27 18.48 6.32 -12.44
C LEU A 27 17.89 6.85 -13.74
N ALA A 28 17.54 5.95 -14.65
CA ALA A 28 17.04 6.30 -15.99
C ALA A 28 17.93 7.31 -16.74
N GLY A 29 19.25 7.18 -16.57
CA GLY A 29 20.27 8.06 -17.17
C GLY A 29 20.57 9.34 -16.37
N ALA A 30 19.80 9.64 -15.32
CA ALA A 30 20.07 10.78 -14.45
C ALA A 30 21.06 10.40 -13.34
N PRO A 31 22.22 11.07 -13.22
CA PRO A 31 23.14 10.84 -12.11
C PRO A 31 22.57 11.44 -10.82
N LEU A 32 22.59 10.64 -9.76
CA LEU A 32 22.12 10.98 -8.41
C LEU A 32 23.25 10.71 -7.42
N ARG A 33 23.31 11.48 -6.34
CA ARG A 33 24.21 11.22 -5.22
C ARG A 33 23.41 10.78 -4.01
N VAL A 34 23.85 9.71 -3.36
CA VAL A 34 23.23 9.23 -2.12
C VAL A 34 23.60 10.16 -0.99
N THR A 35 22.62 10.85 -0.41
CA THR A 35 22.81 11.75 0.74
C THR A 35 22.52 11.07 2.06
N GLU A 36 21.62 10.09 2.06
CA GLU A 36 21.17 9.38 3.25
C GLU A 36 20.60 8.01 2.85
N VAL A 37 20.71 7.05 3.77
CA VAL A 37 20.04 5.75 3.69
C VAL A 37 19.26 5.53 4.99
N ALA A 38 17.95 5.31 4.88
CA ALA A 38 17.05 5.11 6.01
C ALA A 38 16.33 3.76 5.90
N THR A 39 16.41 2.94 6.95
CA THR A 39 15.75 1.63 7.04
C THR A 39 14.79 1.53 8.23
N LYS A 40 14.83 2.49 9.15
CA LYS A 40 14.01 2.52 10.37
C LYS A 40 13.02 3.68 10.34
N ALA A 41 11.85 3.50 10.95
CA ALA A 41 10.77 4.49 10.96
C ALA A 41 11.17 5.83 11.63
N GLY A 42 12.11 5.81 12.58
CA GLY A 42 12.62 7.03 13.22
C GLY A 42 13.59 7.85 12.35
N GLN A 43 14.08 7.29 11.24
CA GLN A 43 15.03 7.96 10.34
C GLN A 43 14.31 8.72 9.24
N HIS A 44 13.28 8.11 8.63
CA HIS A 44 12.52 8.73 7.56
C HIS A 44 11.06 8.24 7.58
N PRO A 45 10.06 9.12 7.31
CA PRO A 45 8.63 8.74 7.38
C PRO A 45 8.19 7.60 6.45
N TRP A 46 8.96 7.33 5.40
CA TRP A 46 8.71 6.27 4.43
C TRP A 46 9.63 5.04 4.59
N ALA A 47 10.47 5.02 5.63
CA ALA A 47 11.32 3.90 5.99
C ALA A 47 10.68 3.11 7.14
N GLY A 48 10.99 1.83 7.25
CA GLY A 48 10.51 1.00 8.34
C GLY A 48 10.64 -0.49 8.05
N ARG A 49 10.63 -1.27 9.12
CA ARG A 49 10.61 -2.73 9.09
C ARG A 49 9.42 -3.21 9.91
N ALA A 50 8.80 -4.27 9.44
CA ALA A 50 7.75 -4.97 10.16
C ALA A 50 7.72 -6.41 9.67
N ASP A 51 7.50 -7.33 10.58
CA ASP A 51 7.14 -8.71 10.29
C ASP A 51 5.61 -8.85 10.25
N TYR A 52 5.13 -9.84 9.51
CA TYR A 52 3.71 -10.09 9.34
C TYR A 52 2.99 -10.38 10.66
N ALA A 53 3.63 -11.10 11.59
CA ALA A 53 3.04 -11.43 12.89
C ALA A 53 2.82 -10.17 13.73
N ASN A 54 3.79 -9.25 13.78
CA ASN A 54 3.66 -7.97 14.48
C ASN A 54 2.64 -7.05 13.81
N LEU A 55 2.48 -7.09 12.48
CA LEU A 55 1.39 -6.38 11.81
C LEU A 55 0.03 -6.92 12.27
N VAL A 56 -0.15 -8.24 12.27
CA VAL A 56 -1.38 -8.87 12.78
C VAL A 56 -1.62 -8.45 14.22
N GLN A 57 -0.66 -8.67 15.13
CA GLN A 57 -0.79 -8.30 16.54
C GLN A 57 -1.16 -6.82 16.71
N ARG A 58 -0.45 -5.92 16.02
CA ARG A 58 -0.65 -4.48 16.13
C ARG A 58 -2.06 -4.04 15.73
N TYR A 59 -2.62 -4.62 14.68
CA TYR A 59 -3.92 -4.16 14.16
C TYR A 59 -5.11 -4.97 14.69
N THR A 60 -4.92 -6.25 15.06
CA THR A 60 -6.00 -7.13 15.51
C THR A 60 -6.11 -7.24 17.03
N LEU A 61 -5.02 -7.07 17.78
CA LEU A 61 -5.01 -7.21 19.24
C LEU A 61 -4.96 -5.87 19.98
N ALA A 62 -4.90 -4.74 19.29
CA ALA A 62 -4.87 -3.43 19.94
C ALA A 62 -6.12 -3.22 20.82
N PRO A 63 -5.97 -2.96 22.14
CA PRO A 63 -7.11 -2.67 23.01
C PRO A 63 -7.76 -1.34 22.64
N GLY A 64 -9.07 -1.23 22.86
CA GLY A 64 -9.80 0.03 22.67
C GLY A 64 -11.07 -0.08 21.84
N ARG A 65 -11.59 1.09 21.45
CA ARG A 65 -12.86 1.22 20.73
C ARG A 65 -12.75 0.61 19.34
N ARG A 66 -13.83 -0.02 18.89
CA ARG A 66 -13.92 -0.60 17.54
C ARG A 66 -13.65 0.49 16.49
N PRO A 67 -12.78 0.23 15.50
CA PRO A 67 -12.53 1.16 14.41
C PRO A 67 -13.84 1.46 13.67
N GLN A 68 -14.06 2.73 13.33
CA GLN A 68 -15.21 3.16 12.52
C GLN A 68 -14.83 3.45 11.06
N GLY A 69 -13.53 3.37 10.76
CA GLY A 69 -13.00 3.61 9.43
C GLY A 69 -11.48 3.81 9.46
N VAL A 70 -10.93 4.06 8.27
CA VAL A 70 -9.50 4.31 8.06
C VAL A 70 -9.31 5.28 6.90
N THR A 71 -8.32 6.17 6.99
CA THR A 71 -7.96 7.07 5.89
C THR A 71 -6.66 6.62 5.26
N LEU A 72 -6.66 6.45 3.94
CA LEU A 72 -5.45 6.20 3.16
C LEU A 72 -5.00 7.47 2.44
N ARG A 73 -3.69 7.68 2.40
CA ARG A 73 -3.03 8.75 1.63
C ARG A 73 -2.28 8.13 0.47
N PHE A 74 -2.63 8.53 -0.74
CA PHE A 74 -2.05 8.08 -2.00
C PHE A 74 -0.99 9.09 -2.44
N ALA A 75 0.27 8.81 -2.08
CA ALA A 75 1.40 9.71 -2.31
C ALA A 75 1.93 9.71 -3.75
N SER A 76 1.58 8.70 -4.55
CA SER A 76 1.93 8.57 -5.96
C SER A 76 0.68 8.27 -6.78
N PRO A 77 0.66 8.62 -8.08
CA PRO A 77 -0.47 8.31 -8.95
C PRO A 77 -0.87 6.83 -8.85
N THR A 78 -2.10 6.61 -8.42
CA THR A 78 -2.69 5.29 -8.19
C THR A 78 -3.84 5.09 -9.17
N LEU A 79 -3.96 3.90 -9.75
CA LEU A 79 -5.08 3.54 -10.62
C LEU A 79 -5.49 2.09 -10.38
N PHE A 80 -6.75 1.77 -10.65
CA PHE A 80 -7.25 0.39 -10.62
C PHE A 80 -7.69 -0.02 -12.02
N ARG A 81 -7.85 -1.33 -12.24
CA ARG A 81 -8.49 -1.86 -13.44
C ARG A 81 -9.67 -2.73 -13.06
N SER A 82 -10.79 -2.53 -13.74
CA SER A 82 -12.00 -3.34 -13.60
C SER A 82 -12.66 -3.50 -14.95
N GLY A 83 -13.06 -4.73 -15.31
CA GLY A 83 -13.64 -5.03 -16.62
C GLY A 83 -12.77 -4.59 -17.81
N GLY A 84 -11.44 -4.69 -17.67
CA GLY A 84 -10.49 -4.27 -18.70
C GLY A 84 -10.25 -2.76 -18.83
N ARG A 85 -10.95 -1.92 -18.05
CA ARG A 85 -10.87 -0.46 -18.11
C ARG A 85 -10.13 0.13 -16.92
N ASP A 86 -9.49 1.27 -17.13
CA ASP A 86 -8.85 2.04 -16.05
C ASP A 86 -9.93 2.73 -15.20
N LEU A 87 -9.71 2.70 -13.89
CA LEU A 87 -10.59 3.32 -12.91
C LEU A 87 -9.75 4.12 -11.91
N PRO A 88 -9.69 5.46 -12.05
CA PRO A 88 -8.93 6.33 -11.17
C PRO A 88 -9.74 6.73 -9.92
N LEU A 89 -10.36 5.75 -9.26
CA LEU A 89 -11.12 5.96 -8.02
C LEU A 89 -10.84 4.85 -7.00
N PRO A 90 -10.64 5.19 -5.71
CA PRO A 90 -10.34 4.23 -4.66
C PRO A 90 -11.61 3.54 -4.15
N LEU A 91 -12.22 2.69 -4.97
CA LEU A 91 -13.36 1.89 -4.51
C LEU A 91 -12.92 0.91 -3.41
N PRO A 92 -13.68 0.77 -2.31
CA PRO A 92 -13.32 -0.12 -1.19
C PRO A 92 -13.00 -1.54 -1.66
N SER A 93 -13.84 -2.13 -2.50
CA SER A 93 -13.63 -3.47 -3.05
C SER A 93 -12.29 -3.59 -3.77
N LEU A 94 -11.90 -2.62 -4.59
CA LEU A 94 -10.65 -2.68 -5.35
C LEU A 94 -9.40 -2.44 -4.49
N VAL A 95 -9.51 -1.55 -3.52
CA VAL A 95 -8.43 -1.20 -2.60
C VAL A 95 -8.11 -2.40 -1.73
N PHE A 96 -9.09 -2.88 -0.97
CA PHE A 96 -8.89 -3.93 0.02
C PHE A 96 -8.69 -5.30 -0.60
N ASP A 97 -9.33 -5.63 -1.73
CA ASP A 97 -9.03 -6.87 -2.49
C ASP A 97 -7.58 -6.84 -3.01
N GLY A 98 -7.10 -5.68 -3.49
CA GLY A 98 -5.70 -5.51 -3.88
C GLY A 98 -4.70 -5.75 -2.74
N HIS A 99 -5.00 -5.23 -1.54
CA HIS A 99 -4.18 -5.48 -0.35
C HIS A 99 -4.26 -6.95 0.10
N LEU A 100 -5.46 -7.52 0.11
CA LEU A 100 -5.71 -8.91 0.50
C LEU A 100 -4.94 -9.89 -0.38
N ARG A 101 -5.04 -9.74 -1.71
CA ARG A 101 -4.30 -10.61 -2.65
C ARG A 101 -2.79 -10.54 -2.42
N LYS A 102 -2.23 -9.34 -2.27
CA LYS A 102 -0.79 -9.20 -1.98
C LYS A 102 -0.43 -9.78 -0.63
N TRP A 103 -1.28 -9.61 0.38
CA TRP A 103 -1.06 -10.21 1.69
C TRP A 103 -1.01 -11.74 1.56
N ASN A 104 -2.02 -12.35 0.94
CA ASN A 104 -2.12 -13.81 0.78
C ASN A 104 -1.02 -14.41 -0.13
N VAL A 105 -0.37 -13.59 -0.97
CA VAL A 105 0.78 -14.01 -1.79
C VAL A 105 2.09 -13.98 -0.99
N PHE A 106 2.32 -12.98 -0.15
CA PHE A 106 3.64 -12.74 0.47
C PHE A 106 3.70 -13.08 1.96
N SER A 107 2.56 -13.11 2.65
CA SER A 107 2.50 -13.43 4.08
C SER A 107 2.52 -14.94 4.32
N PRO A 108 3.19 -15.43 5.36
CA PRO A 108 3.03 -16.82 5.81
C PRO A 108 1.65 -17.07 6.46
N LEU A 109 0.87 -16.02 6.74
CA LEU A 109 -0.45 -16.10 7.35
C LEU A 109 -1.53 -15.76 6.31
N THR A 110 -2.32 -16.75 5.91
CA THR A 110 -3.43 -16.54 4.98
C THR A 110 -4.61 -15.86 5.67
N LEU A 111 -5.12 -14.79 5.07
CA LEU A 111 -6.37 -14.14 5.49
C LEU A 111 -7.55 -14.69 4.68
N PRO A 112 -8.76 -14.75 5.28
CA PRO A 112 -9.95 -15.24 4.61
C PRO A 112 -10.35 -14.36 3.42
N GLU A 113 -10.75 -15.00 2.32
CA GLU A 113 -11.22 -14.32 1.11
C GLU A 113 -12.53 -13.54 1.34
N GLU A 114 -13.30 -13.90 2.36
CA GLU A 114 -14.52 -13.19 2.78
C GLU A 114 -14.22 -11.73 3.22
N ALA A 115 -12.96 -11.39 3.50
CA ALA A 115 -12.53 -10.01 3.70
C ALA A 115 -12.89 -9.11 2.52
N LYS A 116 -12.83 -9.65 1.29
CA LYS A 116 -13.27 -8.95 0.07
C LYS A 116 -14.76 -8.65 0.11
N ARG A 117 -15.58 -9.63 0.48
CA ARG A 117 -17.04 -9.45 0.59
C ARG A 117 -17.38 -8.38 1.63
N TYR A 118 -16.71 -8.41 2.79
CA TYR A 118 -16.87 -7.35 3.78
C TYR A 118 -16.45 -5.98 3.24
N ALA A 119 -15.33 -5.88 2.52
CA ALA A 119 -14.90 -4.62 1.91
C ALA A 119 -15.91 -4.08 0.88
N GLU A 120 -16.57 -4.97 0.13
CA GLU A 120 -17.56 -4.60 -0.88
C GLU A 120 -18.90 -4.19 -0.27
N GLU A 121 -19.40 -4.94 0.71
CA GLU A 121 -20.76 -4.77 1.23
C GLU A 121 -20.82 -3.88 2.48
N CYS A 122 -19.74 -3.82 3.27
CA CYS A 122 -19.73 -3.22 4.60
C CYS A 122 -18.79 -2.02 4.75
N VAL A 123 -18.06 -1.64 3.69
CA VAL A 123 -17.15 -0.48 3.71
C VAL A 123 -17.60 0.55 2.67
N ALA A 124 -17.82 1.78 3.12
CA ALA A 124 -18.18 2.88 2.24
C ALA A 124 -16.99 3.82 2.01
N LEU A 125 -16.85 4.31 0.77
CA LEU A 125 -16.03 5.48 0.51
C LEU A 125 -16.69 6.70 1.17
N GLY A 126 -16.03 7.26 2.17
CA GLY A 126 -16.41 8.47 2.88
C GLY A 126 -15.84 9.73 2.23
N ARG A 127 -15.47 10.72 3.05
CA ARG A 127 -14.84 11.96 2.56
C ARG A 127 -13.52 11.63 1.86
N PHE A 128 -13.34 12.15 0.65
CA PHE A 128 -12.10 12.07 -0.08
C PHE A 128 -11.73 13.42 -0.68
N LYS A 129 -10.43 13.62 -0.91
CA LYS A 129 -9.87 14.75 -1.65
C LYS A 129 -8.83 14.19 -2.60
N LEU A 130 -9.20 14.04 -3.86
CA LEU A 130 -8.37 13.41 -4.88
C LEU A 130 -8.06 14.42 -5.98
N ARG A 131 -6.90 14.25 -6.61
CA ARG A 131 -6.50 14.95 -7.82
C ARG A 131 -6.13 13.91 -8.87
N SER A 132 -6.71 14.00 -10.05
CA SER A 132 -6.33 13.17 -11.19
C SER A 132 -5.00 13.65 -11.79
N HIS A 133 -4.23 12.69 -12.29
CA HIS A 133 -2.97 12.91 -12.98
C HIS A 133 -2.91 12.01 -14.21
N LEU A 134 -2.48 12.59 -15.33
CA LEU A 134 -2.11 11.82 -16.51
C LEU A 134 -0.68 11.30 -16.30
N VAL A 135 -0.50 9.98 -16.40
CA VAL A 135 0.80 9.33 -16.23
C VAL A 135 1.13 8.56 -17.50
N SER A 136 2.20 8.99 -18.17
CA SER A 136 2.74 8.29 -19.34
C SER A 136 3.78 7.26 -18.89
N PHE A 137 3.60 6.02 -19.35
CA PHE A 137 4.60 4.95 -19.25
C PHE A 137 5.15 4.59 -20.64
N GLU A 138 5.23 5.56 -21.55
CA GLU A 138 5.71 5.38 -22.94
C GLU A 138 7.12 4.80 -23.01
N ARG A 139 8.03 5.18 -22.09
CA ARG A 139 9.37 4.57 -22.00
C ARG A 139 9.35 3.06 -21.71
N GLY A 140 8.22 2.52 -21.26
CA GLY A 140 8.02 1.08 -21.04
C GLY A 140 6.98 0.44 -21.95
N SER A 141 6.58 1.11 -23.04
CA SER A 141 5.53 0.67 -23.98
C SER A 141 4.20 0.32 -23.31
N LYS A 142 3.88 0.99 -22.20
CA LYS A 142 2.72 0.68 -21.36
C LYS A 142 1.58 1.68 -21.51
N GLY A 143 1.71 2.61 -22.45
CA GLY A 143 0.71 3.63 -22.77
C GLY A 143 0.56 4.70 -21.70
N THR A 144 -0.50 5.48 -21.84
CA THR A 144 -0.85 6.58 -20.94
C THR A 144 -2.08 6.21 -20.14
N HIS A 145 -2.00 6.41 -18.83
CA HIS A 145 -3.07 6.08 -17.89
C HIS A 145 -3.46 7.31 -17.07
N VAL A 146 -4.73 7.36 -16.64
CA VAL A 146 -5.18 8.33 -15.65
C VAL A 146 -5.13 7.66 -14.28
N GLY A 147 -4.36 8.24 -13.36
CA GLY A 147 -4.34 7.86 -11.96
C GLY A 147 -4.76 9.02 -11.07
N PHE A 148 -4.72 8.81 -9.76
CA PHE A 148 -5.02 9.85 -8.77
C PHE A 148 -4.01 9.86 -7.63
N THR A 149 -3.85 11.03 -7.01
CA THR A 149 -3.23 11.20 -5.68
C THR A 149 -4.19 11.87 -4.72
N GLY A 150 -3.89 11.84 -3.44
CA GLY A 150 -4.69 12.51 -2.41
C GLY A 150 -5.09 11.58 -1.29
N GLU A 151 -6.25 11.81 -0.69
CA GLU A 151 -6.68 11.10 0.52
C GLU A 151 -8.11 10.59 0.36
N ALA A 152 -8.38 9.38 0.86
CA ALA A 152 -9.71 8.80 0.90
C ALA A 152 -9.97 8.14 2.26
N CYS A 153 -11.09 8.50 2.87
CA CYS A 153 -11.59 7.86 4.08
C CYS A 153 -12.51 6.69 3.72
N PHE A 154 -12.28 5.53 4.31
CA PHE A 154 -13.11 4.34 4.22
C PHE A 154 -13.85 4.17 5.54
N ARG A 155 -15.18 4.24 5.53
CA ARG A 155 -16.03 4.11 6.71
C ARG A 155 -16.55 2.69 6.83
N PHE A 156 -16.51 2.12 8.02
CA PHE A 156 -17.04 0.80 8.30
C PHE A 156 -18.50 0.92 8.70
N LEU A 157 -19.40 0.41 7.85
CA LEU A 157 -20.85 0.49 8.04
C LEU A 157 -21.34 -0.56 9.04
N VAL A 158 -20.73 -1.75 9.02
CA VAL A 158 -21.05 -2.86 9.93
C VAL A 158 -19.92 -3.01 10.95
N SER A 159 -20.22 -2.81 12.23
CA SER A 159 -19.22 -2.78 13.30
C SER A 159 -18.82 -4.17 13.83
N ASP A 160 -18.53 -5.09 12.93
CA ASP A 160 -17.94 -6.40 13.28
C ASP A 160 -16.47 -6.23 13.69
N ALA A 161 -16.11 -6.67 14.90
CA ALA A 161 -14.79 -6.42 15.45
C ALA A 161 -13.67 -7.14 14.68
N TYR A 162 -13.95 -8.33 14.15
CA TYR A 162 -12.97 -9.11 13.40
C TYR A 162 -12.71 -8.44 12.04
N TRP A 163 -13.78 -8.14 11.29
CA TRP A 163 -13.65 -7.58 9.95
C TRP A 163 -13.13 -6.14 9.95
N THR A 164 -13.59 -5.29 10.87
CA THR A 164 -13.06 -3.90 10.98
C THR A 164 -11.57 -3.87 11.28
N ARG A 165 -11.08 -4.76 12.14
CA ARG A 165 -9.65 -4.90 12.45
C ARG A 165 -8.87 -5.48 11.28
N MET A 166 -9.46 -6.40 10.52
CA MET A 166 -8.84 -6.91 9.30
C MET A 166 -8.70 -5.82 8.23
N MET A 167 -9.70 -4.95 8.07
CA MET A 167 -9.58 -3.79 7.18
C MET A 167 -8.49 -2.82 7.65
N LEU A 168 -8.33 -2.63 8.96
CA LEU A 168 -7.20 -1.87 9.49
C LEU A 168 -5.86 -2.52 9.20
N LEU A 169 -5.74 -3.83 9.35
CA LEU A 169 -4.53 -4.58 9.02
C LEU A 169 -4.14 -4.39 7.55
N LEU A 170 -5.09 -4.59 6.63
CA LEU A 170 -4.86 -4.42 5.19
C LEU A 170 -4.50 -2.97 4.83
N ALA A 171 -5.19 -1.99 5.44
CA ALA A 171 -4.87 -0.57 5.27
C ALA A 171 -3.47 -0.22 5.81
N GLY A 172 -3.07 -0.80 6.95
CA GLY A 172 -1.74 -0.64 7.51
C GLY A 172 -0.67 -1.27 6.62
N TYR A 173 -0.94 -2.48 6.10
CA TYR A 173 -0.06 -3.21 5.18
C TYR A 173 0.21 -2.43 3.87
N ALA A 174 -0.72 -1.58 3.45
CA ALA A 174 -0.58 -0.73 2.26
C ALA A 174 0.69 0.14 2.26
N PHE A 175 1.24 0.47 3.45
CA PHE A 175 2.51 1.18 3.55
C PHE A 175 3.63 0.43 2.83
N TRP A 176 3.72 -0.89 3.00
CA TRP A 176 4.74 -1.74 2.36
C TRP A 176 4.29 -2.19 0.97
N ALA A 177 3.07 -2.70 0.86
CA ALA A 177 2.58 -3.35 -0.36
C ALA A 177 2.26 -2.37 -1.51
N GLY A 178 2.06 -1.08 -1.20
CA GLY A 178 1.49 -0.14 -2.15
C GLY A 178 0.03 -0.44 -2.49
N THR A 179 -0.60 0.45 -3.25
CA THR A 179 -2.02 0.32 -3.63
C THR A 179 -2.20 0.53 -5.13
N GLY A 180 -3.13 -0.24 -5.72
CA GLY A 180 -3.50 -0.11 -7.13
C GLY A 180 -2.70 -1.01 -8.07
N TYR A 181 -2.82 -0.70 -9.34
CA TYR A 181 -2.19 -1.41 -10.45
C TYR A 181 -0.73 -0.97 -10.61
N ARG A 182 0.15 -1.94 -10.90
CA ARG A 182 1.61 -1.74 -11.11
C ARG A 182 2.37 -1.20 -9.88
N THR A 183 2.13 -1.83 -8.74
CA THR A 183 2.90 -1.65 -7.49
C THR A 183 3.42 -2.99 -7.01
#